data_AF-A0A812IY04-F1
#
_entry.id   AF-A0A812IY04-F1
#
_cell.length_a   1.000
_cell.length_b   1.000
_cell.length_c   1.000
_cell.angle_alpha   90.00
_cell.angle_beta   90.00
_cell.angle_gamma   90.00
#
_symmetry.space_group_name_H-M   'P 1'
#
loop_
_entity.id
_entity.type
_entity.pdbx_description
1 polymer ?
#
loop_
_entity_poly.entity_id
_entity_poly.type
_entity_poly.pdbx_seq_one_letter_code
_entity_poly.pdbx_strand_id
1 'polypeptide(L)'
;MDGLGWNSSEDGSPNLADAQKVLGDQSQIRKDEAGWIAAQLGLEKGHVAGAVRLFQEGSTLPFIARYRKEQTGSMNEENLRRVERELNRVRDLETKRARVALALQRGKHLTPDLGESLLQAESLEDIDALWAPFKAKRQTRAQVAKSLGLEPLASLLEEAAKQLAPRNIEVALPLEAEAVTLQEAGPEKSEEAEKPREVEFLKPQAPLPEKTLEEAAAQFITAEVPNVEAVLKAARDILAEQFAHRGDVRQLARSVLENKVRLASRRRGDADPEGQFKTYWEFSSPLRQVKPHQFLAVQRGEQKKCLSLSFAITAEDSTYLLDALMATFLGDRPRQGIEATPTPMRAAGGKSNLGGRAAYRAEIRLALEDAYKRLLLPFLEREWRRRLKQQAEDEAFDTYRRNLKKKLLLAPLRLHPDWGYTEDCGSPVSAVLGVDPAFRTGCKCALISLTGQVLATKTVFPHPNYAGASVPLPQAETASRNLKDLLQQGLGFSEAPDLDALADLDPPSSERPRKRCRR
;
A
#
# COMPACT_ATOMS: atom_id res chain seq x y z
N MET A 1 -2.01 -12.20 -14.45
CA MET A 1 -2.64 -10.95 -14.95
C MET A 1 -1.61 -10.04 -15.63
N ASP A 2 -0.47 -10.60 -16.06
CA ASP A 2 0.45 -9.96 -17.00
C ASP A 2 0.17 -10.57 -18.39
N GLY A 3 -0.63 -9.87 -19.19
CA GLY A 3 -1.04 -10.32 -20.54
C GLY A 3 0.08 -10.23 -21.58
N LEU A 4 1.28 -9.82 -21.16
CA LEU A 4 2.54 -10.04 -21.86
C LEU A 4 3.49 -10.50 -20.77
N GLY A 5 3.88 -11.77 -20.79
CA GLY A 5 4.85 -12.30 -19.85
C GLY A 5 6.18 -11.55 -20.03
N TRP A 6 6.51 -10.69 -19.07
CA TRP A 6 7.83 -10.10 -18.95
C TRP A 6 8.46 -10.69 -17.69
N ASN A 7 8.73 -11.99 -17.74
CA ASN A 7 9.60 -12.61 -16.75
C ASN A 7 11.05 -12.23 -17.07
N SER A 8 11.80 -12.10 -15.98
CA SER A 8 13.22 -11.84 -15.91
C SER A 8 14.08 -12.76 -16.80
N SER A 9 15.24 -12.19 -17.14
CA SER A 9 16.52 -12.78 -17.56
C SER A 9 16.62 -13.40 -18.96
N GLU A 10 17.67 -12.96 -19.66
CA GLU A 10 18.30 -13.55 -20.85
C GLU A 10 17.51 -13.40 -22.17
N ASP A 11 18.16 -12.79 -23.15
CA ASP A 11 17.76 -12.59 -24.55
C ASP A 11 16.57 -11.65 -24.86
N GLY A 12 16.90 -10.47 -25.43
CA GLY A 12 15.97 -9.76 -26.31
C GLY A 12 15.02 -8.74 -25.66
N SER A 13 15.46 -8.03 -24.61
CA SER A 13 14.78 -6.78 -24.22
C SER A 13 14.72 -5.84 -25.44
N PRO A 14 13.58 -5.20 -25.76
CA PRO A 14 13.54 -4.21 -26.83
C PRO A 14 14.65 -3.18 -26.60
N ASN A 15 15.56 -3.04 -27.57
CA ASN A 15 16.79 -2.30 -27.40
C ASN A 15 16.45 -0.86 -26.99
N LEU A 16 16.85 -0.46 -25.78
CA LEU A 16 16.56 0.86 -25.23
C LEU A 16 17.01 1.96 -26.21
N ALA A 17 18.08 1.70 -26.96
CA ALA A 17 18.61 2.54 -28.01
C ALA A 17 17.63 2.75 -29.19
N ASP A 18 16.89 1.71 -29.59
CA ASP A 18 15.91 1.83 -30.68
C ASP A 18 14.70 2.61 -30.22
N ALA A 19 14.24 2.37 -28.99
CA ALA A 19 13.18 3.12 -28.34
C ALA A 19 13.53 4.61 -28.14
N GLN A 20 14.79 4.91 -27.82
CA GLN A 20 15.32 6.26 -27.68
C GLN A 20 15.34 7.02 -29.02
N LYS A 21 15.66 6.34 -30.13
CA LYS A 21 15.57 6.92 -31.49
C LYS A 21 14.15 7.33 -31.87
N VAL A 22 13.12 6.63 -31.37
CA VAL A 22 11.70 6.92 -31.67
C VAL A 22 11.27 8.30 -31.15
N LEU A 23 11.72 8.68 -29.95
CA LEU A 23 11.40 9.96 -29.31
C LEU A 23 12.51 11.01 -29.44
N GLY A 24 13.65 10.66 -30.06
CA GLY A 24 14.75 11.57 -30.36
C GLY A 24 15.52 12.10 -29.15
N ASP A 25 15.52 11.40 -28.01
CA ASP A 25 16.16 11.85 -26.75
C ASP A 25 15.70 13.25 -26.25
N GLN A 26 14.46 13.63 -26.55
CA GLN A 26 13.98 15.01 -26.41
C GLN A 26 13.38 15.39 -25.04
N SER A 27 13.26 14.48 -24.06
CA SER A 27 12.50 14.79 -22.83
C SER A 27 13.13 15.97 -22.09
N GLN A 28 12.29 16.85 -21.54
CA GLN A 28 12.77 18.01 -20.80
C GLN A 28 13.56 17.59 -19.55
N ILE A 29 13.13 16.50 -18.92
CA ILE A 29 13.79 15.91 -17.75
C ILE A 29 15.20 15.44 -18.10
N ARG A 30 15.43 14.79 -19.25
CA ARG A 30 16.76 14.31 -19.62
C ARG A 30 17.71 15.42 -20.05
N LYS A 31 17.18 16.54 -20.57
CA LYS A 31 17.97 17.73 -20.95
C LYS A 31 18.54 18.45 -19.72
N ASP A 32 17.82 18.46 -18.59
CA ASP A 32 18.26 19.09 -17.35
C ASP A 32 17.93 18.22 -16.11
N GLU A 33 18.43 16.98 -16.10
CA GLU A 33 18.15 16.00 -15.05
C GLU A 33 18.51 16.54 -13.66
N ALA A 34 19.67 17.20 -13.55
CA ALA A 34 20.11 17.82 -12.31
C ALA A 34 19.23 18.99 -11.88
N GLY A 35 18.80 19.85 -12.79
CA GLY A 35 17.90 20.97 -12.49
C GLY A 35 16.52 20.49 -12.04
N TRP A 36 16.00 19.44 -12.67
CA TRP A 36 14.72 18.84 -12.28
C TRP A 36 14.78 18.18 -10.90
N ILE A 37 15.84 17.40 -10.62
CA ILE A 37 16.06 16.80 -9.29
C ILE A 37 16.24 17.88 -8.23
N ALA A 38 16.97 18.95 -8.53
CA ALA A 38 17.18 20.08 -7.63
C ALA A 38 15.87 20.78 -7.26
N ALA A 39 15.01 21.05 -8.24
CA ALA A 39 13.69 21.64 -8.03
C ALA A 39 12.82 20.73 -7.14
N GLN A 40 12.81 19.42 -7.40
CA GLN A 40 12.01 18.47 -6.64
C GLN A 40 12.47 18.30 -5.18
N LEU A 41 13.77 18.39 -4.94
CA LEU A 41 14.35 18.21 -3.60
C LEU A 41 14.48 19.52 -2.81
N GLY A 42 14.27 20.67 -3.46
CA GLY A 42 14.51 22.00 -2.88
C GLY A 42 16.00 22.26 -2.60
N LEU A 43 16.88 21.76 -3.48
CA LEU A 43 18.34 21.86 -3.35
C LEU A 43 18.91 22.78 -4.43
N GLU A 44 20.13 23.27 -4.21
CA GLU A 44 20.83 24.12 -5.18
C GLU A 44 21.27 23.30 -6.40
N LYS A 45 21.01 23.83 -7.60
CA LYS A 45 21.17 23.10 -8.88
C LYS A 45 22.63 22.70 -9.14
N GLY A 46 23.59 23.59 -8.90
CA GLY A 46 25.02 23.31 -9.09
C GLY A 46 25.51 22.14 -8.23
N HIS A 47 25.12 22.10 -6.97
CA HIS A 47 25.45 21.04 -6.02
C HIS A 47 24.82 19.70 -6.41
N VAL A 48 23.57 19.70 -6.86
CA VAL A 48 22.89 18.49 -7.37
C VAL A 48 23.54 18.03 -8.66
N ALA A 49 23.91 18.93 -9.57
CA ALA A 49 24.60 18.59 -10.81
C ALA A 49 25.95 17.92 -10.55
N GLY A 50 26.73 18.44 -9.59
CA GLY A 50 27.97 17.80 -9.15
C GLY A 50 27.73 16.39 -8.59
N ALA A 51 26.71 16.22 -7.74
CA ALA A 51 26.36 14.92 -7.19
C ALA A 51 25.87 13.92 -8.25
N VAL A 52 24.98 14.33 -9.16
CA VAL A 52 24.47 13.50 -10.26
C VAL A 52 25.60 13.04 -11.16
N ARG A 53 26.51 13.94 -11.55
CA ARG A 53 27.69 13.60 -12.34
C ARG A 53 28.55 12.55 -11.63
N LEU A 54 28.83 12.73 -10.34
CA LEU A 54 29.62 11.78 -9.56
C LEU A 54 28.95 10.40 -9.49
N PHE A 55 27.64 10.34 -9.29
CA PHE A 55 26.89 9.06 -9.32
C PHE A 55 26.90 8.40 -10.71
N GLN A 56 26.80 9.18 -11.78
CA GLN A 56 26.90 8.68 -13.16
C GLN A 56 28.29 8.14 -13.48
N GLU A 57 29.35 8.77 -12.95
CA GLU A 57 30.74 8.29 -13.02
C GLU A 57 30.99 7.04 -12.14
N GLY A 58 29.98 6.56 -11.39
CA GLY A 58 30.08 5.39 -10.52
C GLY A 58 30.66 5.67 -9.13
N SER A 59 30.79 6.94 -8.73
CA SER A 59 31.21 7.29 -7.37
C SER A 59 30.18 6.84 -6.36
N THR A 60 30.65 6.21 -5.27
CA THR A 60 29.77 5.78 -4.18
C THR A 60 29.37 6.94 -3.28
N LEU A 61 28.20 6.83 -2.67
CA LEU A 61 27.73 7.86 -1.76
C LEU A 61 28.70 8.22 -0.62
N PRO A 62 29.31 7.25 0.10
CA PRO A 62 30.28 7.57 1.16
C PRO A 62 31.52 8.30 0.63
N PHE A 63 31.94 7.97 -0.60
CA PHE A 63 33.06 8.66 -1.25
C PHE A 63 32.72 10.12 -1.54
N ILE A 64 31.54 10.37 -2.11
CA ILE A 64 31.07 11.73 -2.41
C ILE A 64 30.97 12.55 -1.13
N ALA A 65 30.29 12.02 -0.11
CA ALA A 65 30.06 12.69 1.17
C ALA A 65 31.36 13.06 1.89
N ARG A 66 32.43 12.27 1.71
CA ARG A 66 33.70 12.47 2.39
C ARG A 66 34.70 13.30 1.58
N TYR A 67 34.82 13.06 0.28
CA TYR A 67 35.94 13.55 -0.55
C TYR A 67 35.54 14.48 -1.69
N ARG A 68 34.24 14.73 -1.90
CA ARG A 68 33.73 15.58 -2.98
C ARG A 68 32.79 16.69 -2.49
N LYS A 69 33.01 17.12 -1.25
CA LYS A 69 32.19 18.15 -0.58
C LYS A 69 32.13 19.45 -1.37
N GLU A 70 33.23 19.89 -1.97
CA GLU A 70 33.25 21.14 -2.75
C GLU A 70 32.37 21.06 -3.99
N GLN A 71 32.37 19.90 -4.68
CA GLN A 71 31.56 19.68 -5.88
C GLN A 71 30.06 19.53 -5.57
N THR A 72 29.71 19.21 -4.32
CA THR A 72 28.33 18.98 -3.90
C THR A 72 27.86 19.98 -2.84
N GLY A 73 28.55 21.10 -2.62
CA GLY A 73 28.16 22.11 -1.62
C GLY A 73 28.10 21.61 -0.18
N SER A 74 28.92 20.61 0.18
CA SER A 74 28.93 19.95 1.48
C SER A 74 27.59 19.29 1.87
N MET A 75 26.80 18.84 0.89
CA MET A 75 25.61 18.03 1.14
C MET A 75 25.92 16.86 2.09
N ASN A 76 25.07 16.69 3.10
CA ASN A 76 25.15 15.54 3.99
C ASN A 76 24.73 14.25 3.27
N GLU A 77 25.06 13.11 3.87
CA GLU A 77 24.74 11.79 3.32
C GLU A 77 23.23 11.57 3.10
N GLU A 78 22.36 12.19 3.90
CA GLU A 78 20.92 12.10 3.72
C GLU A 78 20.45 12.80 2.43
N ASN A 79 20.92 14.01 2.16
CA ASN A 79 20.62 14.73 0.93
C ASN A 79 21.22 14.03 -0.30
N LEU A 80 22.44 13.49 -0.20
CA LEU A 80 23.03 12.69 -1.27
C LEU A 80 22.21 11.42 -1.56
N ARG A 81 21.66 10.76 -0.53
CA ARG A 81 20.74 9.61 -0.70
C ARG A 81 19.43 10.02 -1.35
N ARG A 82 18.92 11.22 -1.08
CA ARG A 82 17.73 11.76 -1.74
C ARG A 82 18.01 11.99 -3.22
N VAL A 83 19.15 12.61 -3.55
CA VAL A 83 19.58 12.82 -4.94
C VAL A 83 19.73 11.50 -5.69
N GLU A 84 20.42 10.50 -5.11
CA GLU A 84 20.61 9.19 -5.73
C GLU A 84 19.27 8.47 -6.00
N ARG A 85 18.31 8.55 -5.07
CA ARG A 85 16.98 7.96 -5.24
C ARG A 85 16.20 8.64 -6.35
N GLU A 86 16.17 9.98 -6.38
CA GLU A 86 15.48 10.71 -7.43
C GLU A 86 16.14 10.49 -8.80
N LEU A 87 17.47 10.42 -8.86
CA LEU A 87 18.20 10.07 -10.09
C LEU A 87 17.76 8.69 -10.64
N ASN A 88 17.67 7.68 -9.77
CA ASN A 88 17.19 6.37 -10.18
C ASN A 88 15.72 6.39 -10.62
N ARG A 89 14.86 7.15 -9.91
CA ARG A 89 13.46 7.33 -10.31
C ARG A 89 13.32 7.96 -11.70
N VAL A 90 14.10 8.99 -11.98
CA VAL A 90 14.13 9.64 -13.31
C VAL A 90 14.56 8.65 -14.38
N ARG A 91 15.60 7.85 -14.13
CA ARG A 91 16.06 6.81 -15.06
C ARG A 91 14.99 5.74 -15.34
N ASP A 92 14.28 5.30 -14.32
CA ASP A 92 13.18 4.34 -14.47
C ASP A 92 12.04 4.93 -15.30
N LEU A 93 11.71 6.21 -15.06
CA LEU A 93 10.72 6.97 -15.83
C LEU A 93 11.11 7.04 -17.32
N GLU A 94 12.35 7.46 -17.63
CA GLU A 94 12.88 7.52 -18.99
C GLU A 94 12.86 6.15 -19.67
N THR A 95 13.25 5.11 -18.95
CA THR A 95 13.24 3.73 -19.45
C THR A 95 11.83 3.26 -19.81
N LYS A 96 10.85 3.54 -18.93
CA LYS A 96 9.45 3.22 -19.19
C LYS A 96 8.89 4.03 -20.35
N ARG A 97 9.19 5.34 -20.43
CA ARG A 97 8.78 6.23 -21.53
C ARG A 97 9.23 5.69 -22.87
N ALA A 98 10.51 5.35 -23.00
CA ALA A 98 11.08 4.79 -24.20
C ALA A 98 10.36 3.49 -24.60
N ARG A 99 10.16 2.57 -23.64
CA ARG A 99 9.47 1.29 -23.89
C ARG A 99 8.04 1.48 -24.41
N VAL A 100 7.29 2.41 -23.83
CA VAL A 100 5.90 2.71 -24.26
C VAL A 100 5.90 3.33 -25.65
N ALA A 101 6.81 4.26 -25.96
CA ALA A 101 6.90 4.86 -27.28
C ALA A 101 7.20 3.83 -28.38
N LEU A 102 8.12 2.89 -28.13
CA LEU A 102 8.41 1.81 -29.06
C LEU A 102 7.19 0.89 -29.27
N ALA A 103 6.46 0.58 -28.20
CA ALA A 103 5.24 -0.23 -28.29
C ALA A 103 4.15 0.47 -29.13
N LEU A 104 3.96 1.78 -28.92
CA LEU A 104 3.03 2.60 -29.71
C LEU A 104 3.44 2.70 -31.18
N GLN A 105 4.74 2.86 -31.46
CA GLN A 105 5.25 2.92 -32.83
C GLN A 105 5.04 1.59 -33.55
N ARG A 106 5.32 0.45 -32.90
CA ARG A 106 5.05 -0.89 -33.46
C ARG A 106 3.57 -1.11 -33.74
N GLY A 107 2.70 -0.61 -32.86
CA GLY A 107 1.25 -0.60 -33.06
C GLY A 107 0.75 0.44 -34.07
N LYS A 108 1.63 1.25 -34.68
CA LYS A 108 1.29 2.39 -35.56
C LYS A 108 0.32 3.40 -34.90
N HIS A 109 0.39 3.53 -33.58
CA HIS A 109 -0.44 4.42 -32.77
C HIS A 109 0.31 5.64 -32.22
N LEU A 110 1.61 5.74 -32.46
CA LEU A 110 2.41 6.89 -32.04
C LEU A 110 2.13 8.10 -32.96
N THR A 111 1.22 8.96 -32.54
CA THR A 111 1.00 10.27 -33.17
C THR A 111 2.00 11.31 -32.64
N PRO A 112 2.25 12.41 -33.37
CA PRO A 112 3.09 13.50 -32.87
C PRO A 112 2.65 14.03 -31.50
N ASP A 113 1.36 14.29 -31.33
CA ASP A 113 0.77 14.80 -30.08
C ASP A 113 0.93 13.82 -28.90
N LEU A 114 0.80 12.51 -29.16
CA LEU A 114 1.00 11.48 -28.15
C LEU A 114 2.49 11.34 -27.79
N GLY A 115 3.37 11.50 -28.78
CA GLY A 115 4.81 11.58 -28.57
C GLY A 115 5.19 12.76 -27.68
N GLU A 116 4.62 13.95 -27.93
CA GLU A 116 4.82 15.13 -27.10
C GLU A 116 4.27 14.94 -25.68
N SER A 117 3.06 14.39 -25.55
CA SER A 117 2.45 14.08 -24.25
C SER A 117 3.31 13.11 -23.43
N LEU A 118 3.91 12.10 -24.09
CA LEU A 118 4.86 11.19 -23.44
C LEU A 118 6.12 11.90 -22.98
N LEU A 119 6.66 12.84 -23.78
CA LEU A 119 7.85 13.62 -23.43
C LEU A 119 7.61 14.59 -22.26
N GLN A 120 6.37 15.07 -22.09
CA GLN A 120 5.95 15.96 -21.00
C GLN A 120 5.56 15.20 -19.70
N ALA A 121 5.27 13.90 -19.76
CA ALA A 121 4.88 13.11 -18.60
C ALA A 121 5.97 13.09 -17.52
N GLU A 122 5.63 13.47 -16.28
CA GLU A 122 6.60 13.63 -15.16
C GLU A 122 6.60 12.45 -14.17
N SER A 123 5.61 11.56 -14.28
CA SER A 123 5.46 10.38 -13.42
C SER A 123 5.23 9.10 -14.20
N LEU A 124 5.52 7.96 -13.56
CA LEU A 124 5.23 6.64 -14.14
C LEU A 124 3.72 6.44 -14.34
N GLU A 125 2.91 7.06 -13.49
CA GLU A 125 1.45 7.03 -13.57
C GLU A 125 0.94 7.76 -14.80
N ASP A 126 1.51 8.92 -15.15
CA ASP A 126 1.16 9.67 -16.36
C ASP A 126 1.45 8.83 -17.62
N ILE A 127 2.62 8.20 -17.68
CA ILE A 127 2.99 7.32 -18.79
C ILE A 127 2.03 6.12 -18.87
N ASP A 128 1.71 5.50 -17.74
CA ASP A 128 0.77 4.38 -17.71
C ASP A 128 -0.66 4.81 -18.11
N ALA A 129 -1.07 6.04 -17.80
CA ALA A 129 -2.34 6.63 -18.23
C ALA A 129 -2.38 6.84 -19.75
N LEU A 130 -1.31 7.38 -20.35
CA LEU A 130 -1.17 7.54 -21.81
C LEU A 130 -1.15 6.19 -22.52
N TRP A 131 -0.57 5.16 -21.90
CA TRP A 131 -0.53 3.80 -22.45
C TRP A 131 -1.83 3.00 -22.24
N ALA A 132 -2.63 3.34 -21.24
CA ALA A 132 -3.81 2.58 -20.84
C ALA A 132 -4.84 2.29 -21.95
N PRO A 133 -5.12 3.20 -22.91
CA PRO A 133 -6.05 2.94 -24.02
C PRO A 133 -5.59 1.83 -24.97
N PHE A 134 -4.27 1.65 -25.11
CA PHE A 134 -3.65 0.73 -26.07
C PHE A 134 -3.37 -0.66 -25.48
N LYS A 135 -3.55 -0.83 -24.16
CA LYS A 135 -3.55 -2.16 -23.54
C LYS A 135 -4.79 -2.91 -24.00
N ALA A 136 -4.63 -4.13 -24.50
CA ALA A 136 -5.75 -5.01 -24.86
C ALA A 136 -6.72 -5.14 -23.67
N LYS A 137 -7.89 -4.51 -23.78
CA LYS A 137 -8.93 -4.59 -22.74
C LYS A 137 -9.83 -5.78 -23.04
N ARG A 138 -10.01 -6.65 -22.05
CA ARG A 138 -11.15 -7.57 -22.04
C ARG A 138 -12.40 -6.70 -22.04
N GLN A 139 -13.32 -6.91 -22.99
CA GLN A 139 -14.54 -6.11 -23.04
C GLN A 139 -15.31 -6.25 -21.73
N THR A 140 -15.69 -5.12 -21.14
CA THR A 140 -16.49 -5.11 -19.90
C THR A 140 -17.93 -5.49 -20.20
N ARG A 141 -18.69 -5.92 -19.18
CA ARG A 141 -20.13 -6.19 -19.35
C ARG A 141 -20.88 -4.97 -19.86
N ALA A 142 -20.50 -3.77 -19.38
CA ALA A 142 -21.05 -2.51 -19.87
C ALA A 142 -20.70 -2.28 -21.34
N GLN A 143 -19.45 -2.55 -21.77
CA GLN A 143 -19.05 -2.41 -23.18
C GLN A 143 -19.82 -3.36 -24.10
N VAL A 144 -20.04 -4.61 -23.67
CA VAL A 144 -20.87 -5.58 -24.41
C VAL A 144 -22.32 -5.10 -24.48
N ALA A 145 -22.89 -4.62 -23.38
CA ALA A 145 -24.24 -4.07 -23.36
C ALA A 145 -24.38 -2.81 -24.24
N LYS A 146 -23.36 -1.95 -24.30
CA LYS A 146 -23.31 -0.80 -25.21
C LYS A 146 -23.24 -1.22 -26.67
N SER A 147 -22.44 -2.24 -27.02
CA SER A 147 -22.41 -2.77 -28.39
C SER A 147 -23.73 -3.38 -28.84
N LEU A 148 -24.56 -3.82 -27.89
CA LEU A 148 -25.93 -4.28 -28.13
C LEU A 148 -26.96 -3.14 -28.24
N GLY A 149 -26.53 -1.88 -28.18
CA GLY A 149 -27.43 -0.73 -28.32
C GLY A 149 -28.30 -0.45 -27.09
N LEU A 150 -27.92 -0.92 -25.90
CA LEU A 150 -28.71 -0.77 -24.66
C LEU A 150 -28.45 0.54 -23.91
N GLU A 151 -27.57 1.40 -24.43
CA GLU A 151 -27.24 2.70 -23.81
C GLU A 151 -28.46 3.64 -23.69
N PRO A 152 -29.36 3.76 -24.69
CA PRO A 152 -30.56 4.59 -24.55
C PRO A 152 -31.49 4.11 -23.43
N LEU A 153 -31.59 2.79 -23.21
CA LEU A 153 -32.39 2.23 -22.12
C LEU A 153 -31.76 2.58 -20.76
N ALA A 154 -30.44 2.47 -20.62
CA ALA A 154 -29.74 2.87 -19.40
C ALA A 154 -29.96 4.35 -19.07
N SER A 155 -29.84 5.24 -20.07
CA SER A 155 -30.13 6.67 -19.91
C SER A 155 -31.58 6.92 -19.50
N LEU A 156 -32.54 6.21 -20.11
CA LEU A 156 -33.96 6.30 -19.74
C LEU A 156 -34.18 5.89 -18.28
N LEU A 157 -33.58 4.78 -17.82
CA LEU A 157 -33.68 4.35 -16.42
C LEU A 157 -33.16 5.43 -15.46
N GLU A 158 -32.02 6.05 -15.81
CA GLU A 158 -31.39 7.09 -15.00
C GLU A 158 -32.23 8.37 -14.93
N GLU A 159 -32.69 8.85 -16.09
CA GLU A 159 -33.50 10.07 -16.20
C GLU A 159 -34.87 9.89 -15.54
N ALA A 160 -35.55 8.78 -15.82
CA ALA A 160 -36.83 8.45 -15.21
C ALA A 160 -36.70 8.40 -13.68
N ALA A 161 -35.63 7.81 -13.13
CA ALA A 161 -35.42 7.77 -11.69
C ALA A 161 -35.17 9.16 -11.05
N LYS A 162 -34.46 10.06 -11.73
CA LYS A 162 -34.17 11.43 -11.25
C LYS A 162 -35.36 12.38 -11.34
N GLN A 163 -36.15 12.30 -12.41
CA GLN A 163 -37.37 13.11 -12.56
C GLN A 163 -38.39 12.85 -11.43
N LEU A 164 -38.22 11.75 -10.70
CA LEU A 164 -39.07 11.32 -9.60
C LEU A 164 -38.61 11.82 -8.22
N ALA A 165 -37.49 12.54 -8.12
CA ALA A 165 -37.02 13.15 -6.87
C ALA A 165 -37.93 14.34 -6.48
N PRO A 166 -38.31 14.49 -5.19
CA PRO A 166 -39.05 15.67 -4.75
C PRO A 166 -38.14 16.91 -4.88
N ARG A 167 -38.38 17.76 -5.87
CA ARG A 167 -37.73 19.07 -5.97
C ARG A 167 -38.29 19.98 -4.88
N ASN A 168 -37.55 20.12 -3.77
CA ASN A 168 -37.63 21.15 -2.72
C ASN A 168 -39.03 21.58 -2.21
N ILE A 169 -39.33 21.25 -0.95
CA ILE A 169 -40.19 22.10 -0.11
C ILE A 169 -39.26 23.15 0.50
N GLU A 170 -39.44 24.43 0.15
CA GLU A 170 -38.84 25.53 0.89
C GLU A 170 -39.45 25.57 2.29
N VAL A 171 -38.61 25.42 3.33
CA VAL A 171 -39.01 25.72 4.70
C VAL A 171 -38.38 27.06 5.06
N ALA A 172 -39.23 28.06 5.26
CA ALA A 172 -38.85 29.34 5.85
C ALA A 172 -38.15 29.10 7.19
N LEU A 173 -36.96 29.66 7.36
CA LEU A 173 -36.25 29.69 8.63
C LEU A 173 -36.99 30.59 9.62
N PRO A 174 -37.36 30.13 10.83
CA PRO A 174 -37.61 31.04 11.94
C PRO A 174 -36.26 31.54 12.46
N LEU A 175 -36.08 32.86 12.41
CA LEU A 175 -35.05 33.60 13.12
C LEU A 175 -35.37 33.60 14.63
N GLU A 176 -34.59 32.89 15.45
CA GLU A 176 -34.40 33.19 16.88
C GLU A 176 -32.94 32.83 17.22
N ALA A 177 -32.03 33.82 17.29
CA ALA A 177 -31.71 34.65 18.45
C ALA A 177 -30.84 33.91 19.50
N GLU A 178 -29.51 34.01 19.35
CA GLU A 178 -28.60 34.00 20.49
C GLU A 178 -27.74 35.26 20.45
N ALA A 179 -27.80 35.98 21.57
CA ALA A 179 -27.20 37.27 21.79
C ALA A 179 -25.67 37.17 21.95
N VAL A 180 -24.95 38.00 21.20
CA VAL A 180 -23.65 38.52 21.63
C VAL A 180 -23.63 40.02 21.35
N THR A 181 -23.57 40.78 22.43
CA THR A 181 -23.41 42.23 22.50
C THR A 181 -22.05 42.65 21.94
N LEU A 182 -22.01 43.81 21.26
CA LEU A 182 -21.02 44.90 21.43
C LEU A 182 -21.28 46.07 20.44
N GLN A 183 -21.70 47.20 21.03
CA GLN A 183 -21.41 48.62 20.73
C GLN A 183 -21.74 49.30 19.37
N GLU A 184 -22.63 50.30 19.49
CA GLU A 184 -22.65 51.68 18.92
C GLU A 184 -22.55 51.94 17.40
N ALA A 185 -23.63 52.51 16.82
CA ALA A 185 -23.71 53.91 16.34
C ALA A 185 -24.75 54.13 15.21
N GLY A 186 -25.58 55.19 15.35
CA GLY A 186 -25.99 56.07 14.25
C GLY A 186 -27.21 55.68 13.36
N PRO A 187 -28.21 56.56 13.18
CA PRO A 187 -29.42 56.28 12.39
C PRO A 187 -29.29 56.78 10.95
N GLU A 188 -29.81 56.05 9.96
CA GLU A 188 -30.26 56.68 8.71
C GLU A 188 -31.33 55.87 7.97
N LYS A 189 -32.37 56.64 7.57
CA LYS A 189 -33.46 56.47 6.59
C LYS A 189 -33.15 55.45 5.47
N SER A 190 -34.09 54.72 4.87
CA SER A 190 -35.28 55.21 4.16
C SER A 190 -36.19 54.05 3.72
N GLU A 191 -37.49 54.34 3.62
CA GLU A 191 -38.54 53.51 3.03
C GLU A 191 -38.30 53.20 1.55
N GLU A 192 -38.57 51.95 1.13
CA GLU A 192 -39.20 51.64 -0.16
C GLU A 192 -39.76 50.21 -0.11
N ALA A 193 -41.07 50.10 0.05
CA ALA A 193 -41.80 48.83 0.02
C ALA A 193 -41.95 48.36 -1.44
N GLU A 194 -41.00 47.55 -1.91
CA GLU A 194 -41.10 46.86 -3.20
C GLU A 194 -42.17 45.75 -3.11
N LYS A 195 -43.23 45.86 -3.93
CA LYS A 195 -44.29 44.85 -4.03
C LYS A 195 -43.69 43.48 -4.36
N PRO A 196 -44.17 42.38 -3.74
CA PRO A 196 -43.68 41.04 -4.06
C PRO A 196 -43.95 40.74 -5.54
N ARG A 197 -42.88 40.50 -6.29
CA ARG A 197 -42.95 39.97 -7.67
C ARG A 197 -43.63 38.61 -7.61
N GLU A 198 -44.72 38.44 -8.37
CA GLU A 198 -45.31 37.13 -8.63
C GLU A 198 -44.22 36.22 -9.21
N VAL A 199 -43.85 35.20 -8.44
CA VAL A 199 -42.91 34.18 -8.88
C VAL A 199 -43.68 33.27 -9.82
N GLU A 200 -43.38 33.41 -11.11
CA GLU A 200 -43.93 32.57 -12.16
C GLU A 200 -43.49 31.11 -11.91
N PHE A 201 -44.44 30.27 -11.51
CA PHE A 201 -44.24 28.83 -11.34
C PHE A 201 -43.80 28.24 -12.70
N LEU A 202 -42.50 27.98 -12.87
CA LEU A 202 -42.00 27.22 -14.00
C LEU A 202 -42.64 25.83 -13.97
N LYS A 203 -43.60 25.62 -14.87
CA LYS A 203 -44.31 24.36 -15.05
C LYS A 203 -43.30 23.20 -15.18
N PRO A 204 -43.54 22.03 -14.56
CA PRO A 204 -42.70 20.86 -14.73
C PRO A 204 -42.73 20.43 -16.21
N GLN A 205 -41.63 20.66 -16.94
CA GLN A 205 -41.48 20.19 -18.31
C GLN A 205 -40.72 18.87 -18.35
N ALA A 206 -41.49 17.79 -18.46
CA ALA A 206 -41.32 16.65 -19.37
C ALA A 206 -42.36 15.58 -18.96
N PRO A 207 -43.18 15.04 -19.89
CA PRO A 207 -44.10 13.96 -19.55
C PRO A 207 -43.31 12.72 -19.09
N LEU A 208 -43.80 12.04 -18.05
CA LEU A 208 -43.34 10.70 -17.68
C LEU A 208 -43.33 9.82 -18.94
N PRO A 209 -42.41 8.84 -19.07
CA PRO A 209 -42.56 7.85 -20.11
C PRO A 209 -43.93 7.17 -19.91
N GLU A 210 -44.84 7.36 -20.86
CA GLU A 210 -46.20 6.77 -20.85
C GLU A 210 -46.14 5.23 -20.89
N LYS A 211 -45.00 4.68 -21.29
CA LYS A 211 -44.72 3.25 -21.41
C LYS A 211 -44.32 2.64 -20.07
N THR A 212 -44.83 1.44 -19.80
CA THR A 212 -44.39 0.64 -18.65
C THR A 212 -42.90 0.28 -18.78
N LEU A 213 -42.19 0.05 -17.66
CA LEU A 213 -40.77 -0.34 -17.67
C LEU A 213 -40.51 -1.56 -18.58
N GLU A 214 -41.46 -2.49 -18.59
CA GLU A 214 -41.45 -3.71 -19.39
C GLU A 214 -41.59 -3.42 -20.89
N GLU A 215 -42.47 -2.49 -21.28
CA GLU A 215 -42.60 -2.03 -22.68
C GLU A 215 -41.38 -1.27 -23.18
N ALA A 216 -40.74 -0.49 -22.30
CA ALA A 216 -39.50 0.21 -22.62
C ALA A 216 -38.36 -0.79 -22.88
N ALA A 217 -38.24 -1.84 -22.05
CA ALA A 217 -37.22 -2.87 -22.19
C ALA A 217 -37.51 -3.87 -23.34
N ALA A 218 -38.78 -4.17 -23.64
CA ALA A 218 -39.15 -5.10 -24.71
C ALA A 218 -38.66 -4.68 -26.10
N GLN A 219 -38.44 -3.38 -26.32
CA GLN A 219 -37.92 -2.82 -27.58
C GLN A 219 -36.46 -3.19 -27.87
N PHE A 220 -35.74 -3.71 -26.87
CA PHE A 220 -34.31 -4.01 -26.96
C PHE A 220 -34.00 -5.51 -26.89
N ILE A 221 -34.99 -6.38 -27.07
CA ILE A 221 -34.78 -7.83 -27.11
C ILE A 221 -34.02 -8.19 -28.39
N THR A 222 -32.93 -8.93 -28.24
CA THR A 222 -32.11 -9.44 -29.35
C THR A 222 -31.80 -10.93 -29.14
N ALA A 223 -31.15 -11.57 -30.12
CA ALA A 223 -30.69 -12.95 -29.96
C ALA A 223 -29.70 -13.13 -28.79
N GLU A 224 -28.94 -12.09 -28.44
CA GLU A 224 -27.94 -12.10 -27.36
C GLU A 224 -28.54 -11.75 -25.99
N VAL A 225 -29.64 -10.99 -25.95
CA VAL A 225 -30.44 -10.69 -24.74
C VAL A 225 -31.91 -11.04 -25.01
N PRO A 226 -32.31 -12.31 -24.78
CA PRO A 226 -33.56 -12.86 -25.31
C PRO A 226 -34.82 -12.51 -24.50
N ASN A 227 -34.69 -11.92 -23.32
CA ASN A 227 -35.81 -11.59 -22.45
C ASN A 227 -35.63 -10.24 -21.74
N VAL A 228 -36.74 -9.68 -21.23
CA VAL A 228 -36.79 -8.38 -20.55
C VAL A 228 -35.82 -8.31 -19.36
N GLU A 229 -35.70 -9.40 -18.58
CA GLU A 229 -34.80 -9.45 -17.44
C GLU A 229 -33.32 -9.32 -17.85
N ALA A 230 -32.93 -9.98 -18.94
CA ALA A 230 -31.58 -9.92 -19.49
C ALA A 230 -31.27 -8.53 -20.06
N VAL A 231 -32.25 -7.90 -20.71
CA VAL A 231 -32.16 -6.51 -21.19
C VAL A 231 -31.95 -5.54 -20.02
N LEU A 232 -32.80 -5.60 -18.99
CA LEU A 232 -32.68 -4.75 -17.79
C LEU A 232 -31.37 -4.99 -17.06
N LYS A 233 -30.91 -6.24 -16.95
CA LYS A 233 -29.61 -6.58 -16.36
C LYS A 233 -28.45 -5.97 -17.15
N ALA A 234 -28.48 -6.05 -18.48
CA ALA A 234 -27.44 -5.49 -19.32
C ALA A 234 -27.44 -3.95 -19.29
N ALA A 235 -28.62 -3.31 -19.21
CA ALA A 235 -28.71 -1.87 -18.94
C ALA A 235 -28.15 -1.51 -17.55
N ARG A 236 -28.44 -2.31 -16.51
CA ARG A 236 -27.84 -2.16 -15.18
C ARG A 236 -26.32 -2.32 -15.18
N ASP A 237 -25.76 -3.23 -15.99
CA ASP A 237 -24.30 -3.38 -16.12
C ASP A 237 -23.64 -2.08 -16.62
N ILE A 238 -24.30 -1.33 -17.51
CA ILE A 238 -23.86 0.00 -17.98
C ILE A 238 -23.89 1.00 -16.82
N LEU A 239 -25.02 1.11 -16.13
CA LEU A 239 -25.21 2.04 -15.01
C LEU A 239 -24.26 1.73 -13.85
N ALA A 240 -24.05 0.46 -13.53
CA ALA A 240 -23.17 0.03 -12.45
C ALA A 240 -21.72 0.46 -12.71
N GLU A 241 -21.24 0.32 -13.95
CA GLU A 241 -19.92 0.82 -14.35
C GLU A 241 -19.87 2.34 -14.27
N GLN A 242 -20.86 3.05 -14.81
CA GLN A 242 -20.95 4.52 -14.72
C GLN A 242 -20.89 5.01 -13.27
N PHE A 243 -21.72 4.48 -12.36
CA PHE A 243 -21.71 4.85 -10.95
C PHE A 243 -20.36 4.58 -10.29
N ALA A 244 -19.76 3.41 -10.54
CA ALA A 244 -18.46 3.06 -9.98
C ALA A 244 -17.32 3.96 -10.48
N HIS A 245 -17.48 4.66 -11.59
CA HIS A 245 -16.49 5.58 -12.15
C HIS A 245 -16.64 7.03 -11.65
N ARG A 246 -17.76 7.41 -11.03
CA ARG A 246 -17.93 8.78 -10.53
C ARG A 246 -17.10 9.04 -9.28
N GLY A 247 -16.45 10.21 -9.23
CA GLY A 247 -15.58 10.60 -8.12
C GLY A 247 -16.33 10.81 -6.80
N ASP A 248 -17.53 11.39 -6.86
CA ASP A 248 -18.45 11.60 -5.73
C ASP A 248 -18.84 10.28 -5.06
N VAL A 249 -19.25 9.29 -5.85
CA VAL A 249 -19.62 7.93 -5.41
C VAL A 249 -18.44 7.25 -4.71
N ARG A 250 -17.24 7.31 -5.30
CA ARG A 250 -16.03 6.72 -4.70
C ARG A 250 -15.66 7.40 -3.39
N GLN A 251 -15.75 8.74 -3.35
CA GLN A 251 -15.42 9.50 -2.16
C GLN A 251 -16.40 9.23 -1.02
N LEU A 252 -17.69 9.13 -1.32
CA LEU A 252 -18.72 8.76 -0.36
C LEU A 252 -18.53 7.31 0.14
N ALA A 253 -18.27 6.36 -0.76
CA ALA A 253 -18.00 4.98 -0.38
C ALA A 253 -16.77 4.87 0.53
N ARG A 254 -15.71 5.64 0.25
CA ARG A 254 -14.51 5.72 1.10
C ARG A 254 -14.84 6.28 2.49
N SER A 255 -15.52 7.43 2.56
CA SER A 255 -15.81 8.10 3.84
C SER A 255 -16.73 7.26 4.75
N VAL A 256 -17.71 6.57 4.16
CA VAL A 256 -18.66 5.72 4.88
C VAL A 256 -18.00 4.43 5.35
N LEU A 257 -17.28 3.71 4.48
CA LEU A 257 -16.80 2.37 4.80
C LEU A 257 -15.49 2.35 5.60
N GLU A 258 -14.59 3.30 5.39
CA GLU A 258 -13.25 3.24 6.00
C GLU A 258 -13.28 3.29 7.54
N ASN A 259 -14.30 3.92 8.11
CA ASN A 259 -14.52 3.96 9.56
C ASN A 259 -15.16 2.67 10.12
N LYS A 260 -15.81 1.89 9.27
CA LYS A 260 -16.68 0.78 9.68
C LYS A 260 -16.11 -0.59 9.31
N VAL A 261 -15.24 -0.64 8.31
CA VAL A 261 -14.65 -1.88 7.81
C VAL A 261 -13.63 -2.45 8.81
N ARG A 262 -13.66 -3.78 8.94
CA ARG A 262 -12.74 -4.52 9.79
C ARG A 262 -11.84 -5.42 8.95
N LEU A 263 -10.54 -5.38 9.20
CA LEU A 263 -9.63 -6.39 8.68
C LEU A 263 -9.84 -7.69 9.47
N ALA A 264 -10.21 -8.75 8.79
CA ALA A 264 -10.44 -10.06 9.39
C ALA A 264 -9.51 -11.12 8.80
N SER A 265 -9.09 -12.05 9.64
CA SER A 265 -8.36 -13.25 9.23
C SER A 265 -8.93 -14.51 9.84
N ARG A 266 -8.96 -15.58 9.05
CA ARG A 266 -9.35 -16.93 9.47
C ARG A 266 -8.33 -17.97 9.02
N ARG A 267 -8.10 -19.00 9.83
CA ARG A 267 -7.30 -20.17 9.44
C ARG A 267 -7.99 -20.94 8.32
N ARG A 268 -7.22 -21.41 7.34
CA ARG A 268 -7.71 -22.28 6.26
C ARG A 268 -7.54 -23.75 6.64
N GLY A 269 -8.62 -24.41 7.05
CA GLY A 269 -8.57 -25.81 7.48
C GLY A 269 -7.47 -26.06 8.52
N ASP A 270 -6.66 -27.11 8.32
CA ASP A 270 -5.51 -27.41 9.19
C ASP A 270 -4.18 -26.79 8.72
N ALA A 271 -4.20 -25.87 7.75
CA ALA A 271 -3.00 -25.17 7.32
C ALA A 271 -2.41 -24.37 8.50
N ASP A 272 -1.10 -24.50 8.77
CA ASP A 272 -0.37 -24.06 9.98
C ASP A 272 -0.31 -25.08 11.16
N PRO A 273 0.24 -26.29 10.96
CA PRO A 273 0.36 -27.30 12.02
C PRO A 273 1.30 -26.90 13.16
N GLU A 274 2.30 -26.07 12.88
CA GLU A 274 3.28 -25.58 13.86
C GLU A 274 2.77 -24.37 14.67
N GLY A 275 1.62 -23.80 14.30
CA GLY A 275 1.03 -22.65 14.99
C GLY A 275 1.81 -21.35 14.82
N GLN A 276 2.53 -21.18 13.70
CA GLN A 276 3.30 -19.97 13.41
C GLN A 276 2.43 -18.71 13.37
N PHE A 277 1.16 -18.84 12.98
CA PHE A 277 0.19 -17.75 12.89
C PHE A 277 -0.95 -17.89 13.89
N LYS A 278 -0.75 -18.63 14.99
CA LYS A 278 -1.78 -18.92 16.00
C LYS A 278 -2.52 -17.68 16.50
N THR A 279 -1.81 -16.57 16.72
CA THR A 279 -2.39 -15.29 17.14
C THR A 279 -3.38 -14.70 16.12
N TYR A 280 -3.31 -15.13 14.86
CA TYR A 280 -4.10 -14.61 13.74
C TYR A 280 -5.08 -15.62 13.13
N TRP A 281 -5.25 -16.80 13.74
CA TRP A 281 -6.22 -17.80 13.28
C TRP A 281 -7.67 -17.30 13.32
N GLU A 282 -8.01 -16.44 14.29
CA GLU A 282 -9.27 -15.71 14.35
C GLU A 282 -8.98 -14.28 14.79
N PHE A 283 -8.63 -13.45 13.83
CA PHE A 283 -8.28 -12.05 14.06
C PHE A 283 -9.31 -11.13 13.44
N SER A 284 -9.70 -10.08 14.17
CA SER A 284 -10.54 -9.01 13.65
C SER A 284 -10.17 -7.68 14.30
N SER A 285 -9.84 -6.67 13.49
CA SER A 285 -9.52 -5.33 13.98
C SER A 285 -10.14 -4.27 13.06
N PRO A 286 -10.65 -3.13 13.60
CA PRO A 286 -11.01 -1.98 12.79
C PRO A 286 -9.84 -1.59 11.88
N LEU A 287 -10.12 -1.26 10.62
CA LEU A 287 -9.08 -1.00 9.63
C LEU A 287 -8.08 0.08 10.07
N ARG A 288 -8.56 1.14 10.72
CA ARG A 288 -7.74 2.24 11.26
C ARG A 288 -6.84 1.86 12.43
N GLN A 289 -7.14 0.75 13.11
CA GLN A 289 -6.40 0.27 14.28
C GLN A 289 -5.46 -0.90 13.96
N VAL A 290 -5.42 -1.36 12.70
CA VAL A 290 -4.50 -2.41 12.29
C VAL A 290 -3.07 -1.90 12.38
N LYS A 291 -2.26 -2.55 13.20
CA LYS A 291 -0.83 -2.21 13.33
C LYS A 291 -0.05 -2.80 12.15
N PRO A 292 1.00 -2.10 11.67
CA PRO A 292 1.92 -2.59 10.64
C PRO A 292 2.34 -4.07 10.73
N HIS A 293 2.87 -4.49 11.87
CA HIS A 293 3.30 -5.88 12.07
C HIS A 293 2.13 -6.88 12.03
N GLN A 294 0.92 -6.49 12.43
CA GLN A 294 -0.27 -7.34 12.35
C GLN A 294 -0.65 -7.58 10.88
N PHE A 295 -0.66 -6.51 10.07
CA PHE A 295 -0.95 -6.64 8.65
C PHE A 295 0.08 -7.54 7.95
N LEU A 296 1.39 -7.34 8.20
CA LEU A 296 2.44 -8.18 7.61
C LEU A 296 2.32 -9.65 8.01
N ALA A 297 1.99 -9.93 9.28
CA ALA A 297 1.80 -11.30 9.75
C ALA A 297 0.62 -11.98 9.05
N VAL A 298 -0.53 -11.31 8.95
CA VAL A 298 -1.71 -11.83 8.24
C VAL A 298 -1.43 -11.99 6.74
N GLN A 299 -0.80 -11.01 6.10
CA GLN A 299 -0.42 -11.07 4.68
C GLN A 299 0.53 -12.23 4.39
N ARG A 300 1.52 -12.46 5.25
CA ARG A 300 2.43 -13.62 5.16
C ARG A 300 1.70 -14.95 5.33
N GLY A 301 0.76 -15.02 6.28
CA GLY A 301 -0.09 -16.19 6.47
C GLY A 301 -1.00 -16.48 5.27
N GLU A 302 -1.53 -15.44 4.62
CA GLU A 302 -2.32 -15.55 3.38
C GLU A 302 -1.46 -16.06 2.22
N GLN A 303 -0.26 -15.51 2.03
CA GLN A 303 0.69 -15.97 0.99
C GLN A 303 1.10 -17.43 1.17
N LYS A 304 1.28 -17.87 2.42
CA LYS A 304 1.55 -19.27 2.78
C LYS A 304 0.31 -20.17 2.72
N LYS A 305 -0.87 -19.63 2.37
CA LYS A 305 -2.15 -20.33 2.37
C LYS A 305 -2.57 -20.89 3.74
N CYS A 306 -1.97 -20.40 4.82
CA CYS A 306 -2.35 -20.72 6.21
C CYS A 306 -3.60 -19.95 6.63
N LEU A 307 -3.74 -18.72 6.15
CA LEU A 307 -4.82 -17.81 6.50
C LEU A 307 -5.61 -17.37 5.26
N SER A 308 -6.84 -16.92 5.47
CA SER A 308 -7.58 -16.05 4.55
C SER A 308 -7.65 -14.66 5.14
N LEU A 309 -7.44 -13.63 4.31
CA LEU A 309 -7.63 -12.23 4.69
C LEU A 309 -8.86 -11.68 3.95
N SER A 310 -9.76 -11.03 4.69
CA SER A 310 -10.96 -10.38 4.14
C SER A 310 -11.21 -9.04 4.82
N PHE A 311 -11.91 -8.14 4.12
CA PHE A 311 -12.44 -6.91 4.72
C PHE A 311 -13.91 -7.14 5.08
N ALA A 312 -14.18 -7.36 6.36
CA ALA A 312 -15.52 -7.60 6.85
C ALA A 312 -16.29 -6.28 6.95
N ILE A 313 -17.42 -6.23 6.24
CA ILE A 313 -18.39 -5.13 6.26
C ILE A 313 -19.74 -5.75 6.66
N THR A 314 -20.46 -5.11 7.58
CA THR A 314 -21.76 -5.61 8.02
C THR A 314 -22.84 -5.39 6.94
N ALA A 315 -23.92 -6.18 6.99
CA ALA A 315 -25.05 -5.98 6.10
C ALA A 315 -25.72 -4.60 6.32
N GLU A 316 -25.74 -4.13 7.56
CA GLU A 316 -26.24 -2.81 7.95
C GLU A 316 -25.42 -1.69 7.29
N ASP A 317 -24.10 -1.77 7.34
CA ASP A 317 -23.22 -0.76 6.73
C ASP A 317 -23.28 -0.76 5.21
N SER A 318 -23.43 -1.94 4.61
CA SER A 318 -23.67 -2.06 3.17
C SER A 318 -24.99 -1.41 2.78
N THR A 319 -26.05 -1.63 3.57
CA THR A 319 -27.37 -1.04 3.33
C THR A 319 -27.32 0.48 3.49
N TYR A 320 -26.70 0.96 4.56
CA TYR A 320 -26.49 2.40 4.81
C TYR A 320 -25.74 3.08 3.66
N LEU A 321 -24.69 2.45 3.13
CA LEU A 321 -23.98 2.97 1.97
C LEU A 321 -24.89 3.04 0.73
N LEU A 322 -25.65 1.99 0.44
CA LEU A 322 -26.55 1.97 -0.72
C LEU A 322 -27.62 3.05 -0.61
N ASP A 323 -28.16 3.27 0.58
CA ASP A 323 -29.15 4.32 0.83
C ASP A 323 -28.53 5.72 0.67
N ALA A 324 -27.30 5.93 1.17
CA ALA A 324 -26.55 7.18 0.98
C ALA A 324 -26.20 7.44 -0.50
N LEU A 325 -25.81 6.40 -1.25
CA LEU A 325 -25.56 6.49 -2.69
C LEU A 325 -26.84 6.81 -3.46
N MET A 326 -27.96 6.18 -3.10
CA MET A 326 -29.26 6.47 -3.70
C MET A 326 -29.69 7.90 -3.44
N ALA A 327 -29.58 8.41 -2.20
CA ALA A 327 -29.89 9.79 -1.87
C ALA A 327 -29.02 10.78 -2.68
N THR A 328 -27.72 10.51 -2.75
CA THR A 328 -26.77 11.32 -3.55
C THR A 328 -27.14 11.32 -5.03
N PHE A 329 -27.53 10.16 -5.58
CA PHE A 329 -27.97 10.03 -6.97
C PHE A 329 -29.25 10.83 -7.26
N LEU A 330 -30.21 10.81 -6.34
CA LEU A 330 -31.49 11.52 -6.48
C LEU A 330 -31.36 13.03 -6.24
N GLY A 331 -30.23 13.50 -5.73
CA GLY A 331 -30.03 14.91 -5.39
C GLY A 331 -30.64 15.33 -4.05
N ASP A 332 -31.06 14.36 -3.22
CA ASP A 332 -31.51 14.60 -1.85
C ASP A 332 -30.26 14.95 -1.03
N ARG A 333 -30.02 16.25 -0.78
CA ARG A 333 -28.93 16.66 0.10
C ARG A 333 -29.24 16.15 1.51
N PRO A 334 -28.28 15.49 2.19
CA PRO A 334 -28.44 15.21 3.61
C PRO A 334 -28.61 16.55 4.35
N ARG A 335 -29.63 16.65 5.22
CA ARG A 335 -29.81 17.83 6.08
C ARG A 335 -28.52 18.07 6.86
N GLN A 336 -27.88 19.22 6.68
CA GLN A 336 -26.72 19.60 7.51
C GLN A 336 -27.15 19.68 8.97
N GLY A 337 -26.39 19.06 9.88
CA GLY A 337 -26.58 19.19 11.33
C GLY A 337 -27.41 18.11 12.02
N ILE A 338 -27.85 17.06 11.32
CA ILE A 338 -28.42 15.86 11.94
C ILE A 338 -27.55 14.69 11.51
N GLU A 339 -27.15 13.81 12.44
CA GLU A 339 -26.78 12.43 12.12
C GLU A 339 -28.02 11.78 11.48
N ALA A 340 -28.26 12.08 10.21
CA ALA A 340 -29.40 11.56 9.49
C ALA A 340 -29.08 10.10 9.19
N THR A 341 -29.41 9.21 10.12
CA THR A 341 -29.71 7.82 9.81
C THR A 341 -30.74 7.85 8.69
N PRO A 342 -30.41 7.44 7.45
CA PRO A 342 -31.44 7.20 6.46
C PRO A 342 -32.33 6.12 7.04
N THR A 343 -33.62 6.42 7.22
CA THR A 343 -34.60 5.42 7.62
C THR A 343 -34.52 4.29 6.59
N PRO A 344 -34.30 3.02 7.02
CA PRO A 344 -34.16 1.93 6.08
C PRO A 344 -35.40 1.89 5.18
N MET A 345 -35.19 1.99 3.86
CA MET A 345 -36.24 1.65 2.91
C MET A 345 -36.57 0.18 3.15
N ARG A 346 -37.72 -0.06 3.81
CA ARG A 346 -38.23 -1.38 4.17
C ARG A 346 -38.10 -2.30 2.95
N ALA A 347 -37.43 -3.43 3.12
CA ALA A 347 -37.29 -4.43 2.05
C ALA A 347 -38.70 -4.78 1.54
N ALA A 348 -38.97 -4.45 0.27
CA ALA A 348 -40.22 -4.81 -0.39
C ALA A 348 -40.22 -6.32 -0.69
N GLY A 349 -40.38 -7.12 0.36
CA GLY A 349 -40.78 -8.52 0.28
C GLY A 349 -42.27 -8.56 -0.05
N GLY A 350 -42.61 -8.39 -1.33
CA GLY A 350 -43.98 -8.48 -1.81
C GLY A 350 -44.02 -8.27 -3.30
N LYS A 351 -44.48 -9.28 -4.05
CA LYS A 351 -44.92 -9.12 -5.43
C LYS A 351 -46.12 -8.18 -5.42
N SER A 352 -45.89 -6.88 -5.53
CA SER A 352 -46.93 -5.90 -5.78
C SER A 352 -46.54 -5.11 -7.01
N ASN A 353 -47.53 -4.81 -7.84
CA ASN A 353 -47.44 -3.85 -8.94
C ASN A 353 -46.95 -2.51 -8.37
N LEU A 354 -45.64 -2.34 -8.29
CA LEU A 354 -44.99 -1.09 -7.96
C LEU A 354 -45.25 -0.18 -9.16
N GLY A 355 -46.20 0.75 -9.02
CA GLY A 355 -46.52 1.74 -10.06
C GLY A 355 -45.24 2.36 -10.63
N GLY A 356 -45.26 2.75 -11.92
CA GLY A 356 -44.06 2.93 -12.75
C GLY A 356 -42.86 3.62 -12.08
N ARG A 357 -43.11 4.61 -11.21
CA ARG A 357 -42.10 5.37 -10.45
C ARG A 357 -41.20 4.53 -9.54
N ALA A 358 -41.77 3.55 -8.84
CA ALA A 358 -41.02 2.73 -7.89
C ALA A 358 -40.22 1.62 -8.59
N ALA A 359 -40.65 1.20 -9.78
CA ALA A 359 -39.94 0.22 -10.61
C ALA A 359 -38.59 0.77 -11.11
N TYR A 360 -38.55 1.99 -11.65
CA TYR A 360 -37.30 2.64 -12.09
C TYR A 360 -36.29 2.82 -10.94
N ARG A 361 -36.76 3.24 -9.76
CA ARG A 361 -35.89 3.36 -8.56
C ARG A 361 -35.35 2.02 -8.09
N ALA A 362 -36.13 0.94 -8.20
CA ALA A 362 -35.66 -0.40 -7.87
C ALA A 362 -34.52 -0.84 -8.81
N GLU A 363 -34.61 -0.56 -10.11
CA GLU A 363 -33.55 -0.87 -11.07
C GLU A 363 -32.26 -0.08 -10.77
N ILE A 364 -32.36 1.20 -10.41
CA ILE A 364 -31.19 2.00 -9.99
C ILE A 364 -30.57 1.44 -8.71
N ARG A 365 -31.38 1.03 -7.72
CA ARG A 365 -30.88 0.43 -6.49
C ARG A 365 -30.09 -0.85 -6.81
N LEU A 366 -30.61 -1.69 -7.70
CA LEU A 366 -29.94 -2.90 -8.13
C LEU A 366 -28.63 -2.62 -8.89
N ALA A 367 -28.61 -1.58 -9.74
CA ALA A 367 -27.39 -1.13 -10.40
C ALA A 367 -26.33 -0.61 -9.39
N LEU A 368 -26.73 0.17 -8.39
CA LEU A 368 -25.86 0.63 -7.31
C LEU A 368 -25.34 -0.53 -6.45
N GLU A 369 -26.18 -1.53 -6.18
CA GLU A 369 -25.77 -2.74 -5.45
C GLU A 369 -24.73 -3.56 -6.21
N ASP A 370 -24.91 -3.74 -7.52
CA ASP A 370 -23.91 -4.38 -8.38
C ASP A 370 -22.62 -3.53 -8.48
N ALA A 371 -22.75 -2.21 -8.64
CA ALA A 371 -21.60 -1.29 -8.62
C ALA A 371 -20.82 -1.41 -7.32
N TYR A 372 -21.51 -1.43 -6.18
CA TYR A 372 -20.92 -1.60 -4.86
C TYR A 372 -20.17 -2.93 -4.75
N LYS A 373 -20.84 -4.06 -4.98
CA LYS A 373 -20.29 -5.40 -4.74
C LYS A 373 -19.20 -5.77 -5.73
N ARG A 374 -19.39 -5.47 -7.03
CA ARG A 374 -18.51 -5.94 -8.11
C ARG A 374 -17.35 -5.00 -8.40
N LEU A 375 -17.53 -3.70 -8.21
CA LEU A 375 -16.58 -2.70 -8.68
C LEU A 375 -15.97 -1.87 -7.53
N LEU A 376 -16.81 -1.23 -6.71
CA LEU A 376 -16.37 -0.32 -5.66
C LEU A 376 -15.69 -1.05 -4.50
N LEU A 377 -16.28 -2.11 -3.97
CA LEU A 377 -15.70 -2.85 -2.85
C LEU A 377 -14.34 -3.47 -3.23
N PRO A 378 -14.18 -4.21 -4.34
CA PRO A 378 -12.86 -4.71 -4.75
C PRO A 378 -11.84 -3.59 -5.01
N PHE A 379 -12.28 -2.42 -5.49
CA PHE A 379 -11.43 -1.25 -5.64
C PHE A 379 -10.92 -0.74 -4.29
N LEU A 380 -11.82 -0.53 -3.32
CA LEU A 380 -11.49 -0.08 -1.97
C LEU A 380 -10.61 -1.10 -1.23
N GLU A 381 -10.88 -2.40 -1.35
CA GLU A 381 -10.03 -3.44 -0.75
C GLU A 381 -8.59 -3.39 -1.27
N ARG A 382 -8.40 -3.18 -2.58
CA ARG A 382 -7.06 -3.01 -3.17
C ARG A 382 -6.38 -1.75 -2.66
N GLU A 383 -7.13 -0.65 -2.57
CA GLU A 383 -6.65 0.63 -2.03
C GLU A 383 -6.18 0.47 -0.57
N TRP A 384 -7.02 -0.11 0.29
CA TRP A 384 -6.71 -0.36 1.70
C TRP A 384 -5.53 -1.31 1.86
N ARG A 385 -5.48 -2.42 1.09
CA ARG A 385 -4.33 -3.35 1.11
C ARG A 385 -3.04 -2.64 0.71
N ARG A 386 -3.06 -1.82 -0.34
CA ARG A 386 -1.88 -1.06 -0.78
C ARG A 386 -1.42 -0.10 0.31
N ARG A 387 -2.33 0.67 0.89
CA ARG A 387 -2.02 1.63 1.96
C ARG A 387 -1.44 0.93 3.19
N LEU A 388 -2.08 -0.13 3.69
CA LEU A 388 -1.58 -0.89 4.84
C LEU A 388 -0.22 -1.53 4.56
N LYS A 389 -0.04 -2.07 3.35
CA LYS A 389 1.24 -2.67 2.94
C LYS A 389 2.35 -1.64 2.97
N GLN A 390 2.13 -0.49 2.31
CA GLN A 390 3.14 0.57 2.24
C GLN A 390 3.49 1.10 3.62
N GLN A 391 2.49 1.43 4.45
CA GLN A 391 2.69 1.83 5.84
C GLN A 391 3.50 0.80 6.62
N ALA A 392 3.24 -0.50 6.40
CA ALA A 392 3.92 -1.54 7.14
C ALA A 392 5.36 -1.81 6.66
N GLU A 393 5.60 -1.74 5.35
CA GLU A 393 6.94 -1.86 4.78
C GLU A 393 7.83 -0.70 5.20
N ASP A 394 7.30 0.54 5.19
CA ASP A 394 8.04 1.73 5.62
C ASP A 394 8.47 1.62 7.09
N GLU A 395 7.54 1.28 7.99
CA GLU A 395 7.86 1.11 9.43
C GLU A 395 8.86 -0.03 9.68
N ALA A 396 8.68 -1.16 8.99
CA ALA A 396 9.58 -2.30 9.08
C ALA A 396 10.99 -1.92 8.62
N PHE A 397 11.10 -1.28 7.45
CA PHE A 397 12.37 -0.84 6.89
C PHE A 397 13.10 0.10 7.84
N ASP A 398 12.41 1.09 8.41
CA ASP A 398 13.02 2.02 9.36
C ASP A 398 13.47 1.35 10.66
N THR A 399 12.72 0.35 11.11
CA THR A 399 13.11 -0.45 12.28
C THR A 399 14.35 -1.29 11.98
N TYR A 400 14.39 -1.96 10.83
CA TYR A 400 15.56 -2.74 10.39
C TYR A 400 16.78 -1.86 10.20
N ARG A 401 16.63 -0.71 9.52
CA ARG A 401 17.71 0.26 9.29
C ARG A 401 18.32 0.73 10.61
N ARG A 402 17.50 1.12 11.57
CA ARG A 402 17.97 1.57 12.90
C ARG A 402 18.65 0.44 13.67
N ASN A 403 18.08 -0.76 13.67
CA ASN A 403 18.65 -1.91 14.37
C ASN A 403 19.98 -2.36 13.77
N LEU A 404 20.07 -2.41 12.43
CA LEU A 404 21.29 -2.75 11.72
C LEU A 404 22.38 -1.70 11.96
N LYS A 405 22.05 -0.41 11.83
CA LYS A 405 23.00 0.68 12.10
C LYS A 405 23.56 0.60 13.52
N LYS A 406 22.71 0.33 14.52
CA LYS A 406 23.17 0.16 15.91
C LYS A 406 24.15 -1.01 16.06
N LYS A 407 23.91 -2.14 15.41
CA LYS A 407 24.81 -3.30 15.44
C LYS A 407 26.15 -3.02 14.76
N LEU A 408 26.12 -2.35 13.60
CA LEU A 408 27.33 -2.03 12.82
C LEU A 408 28.21 -0.97 13.50
N LEU A 409 27.62 -0.10 14.32
CA LEU A 409 28.33 0.96 15.04
C LEU A 409 28.66 0.58 16.49
N LEU A 410 28.52 -0.69 16.87
CA LEU A 410 29.05 -1.16 18.15
C LEU A 410 30.56 -0.95 18.16
N ALA A 411 31.07 -0.40 19.26
CA ALA A 411 32.51 -0.25 19.43
C ALA A 411 33.18 -1.63 19.31
N PRO A 412 34.29 -1.75 18.56
CA PRO A 412 35.01 -3.01 18.48
C PRO A 412 35.48 -3.40 19.88
N LEU A 413 35.52 -4.71 20.15
CA LEU A 413 36.09 -5.23 21.37
C LEU A 413 37.53 -4.74 21.48
N ARG A 414 37.87 -4.08 22.59
CA ARG A 414 39.22 -3.55 22.80
C ARG A 414 40.13 -4.72 23.13
N LEU A 415 40.90 -5.15 22.13
CA LEU A 415 41.79 -6.31 22.19
C LEU A 415 43.28 -5.92 22.18
N HIS A 416 43.61 -4.62 22.15
CA HIS A 416 44.98 -4.17 22.09
C HIS A 416 45.67 -4.23 23.47
N PRO A 417 46.89 -4.77 23.59
CA PRO A 417 47.64 -4.83 24.85
C PRO A 417 47.79 -3.46 25.53
N ASP A 418 48.05 -2.40 24.74
CA ASP A 418 48.19 -1.02 25.25
C ASP A 418 46.87 -0.36 25.67
N TRP A 419 45.70 -0.98 25.42
CA TRP A 419 44.37 -0.44 25.76
C TRP A 419 43.71 -1.17 26.93
N GLY A 420 44.44 -2.08 27.58
CA GLY A 420 43.91 -3.01 28.58
C GLY A 420 44.92 -3.40 29.64
N TYR A 421 45.51 -2.43 30.33
CA TYR A 421 45.73 -2.60 31.77
C TYR A 421 44.45 -2.14 32.46
N THR A 422 43.46 -3.03 32.53
CA THR A 422 42.48 -2.91 33.61
C THR A 422 43.20 -3.43 34.84
N GLU A 423 43.34 -2.61 35.87
CA GLU A 423 43.98 -2.97 37.16
C GLU A 423 43.43 -4.29 37.75
N ASP A 424 42.25 -4.74 37.30
CA ASP A 424 41.56 -5.96 37.70
C ASP A 424 41.91 -7.25 36.92
N CYS A 425 42.57 -7.16 35.75
CA CYS A 425 42.88 -8.32 34.90
C CYS A 425 44.40 -8.36 34.67
N GLY A 426 45.12 -9.07 35.53
CA GLY A 426 46.60 -9.07 35.58
C GLY A 426 47.34 -9.64 34.36
N SER A 427 46.72 -9.74 33.18
CA SER A 427 47.37 -10.14 31.92
C SER A 427 46.62 -9.60 30.70
N PRO A 428 47.32 -9.24 29.61
CA PRO A 428 46.70 -8.79 28.37
C PRO A 428 45.89 -9.93 27.73
N VAL A 429 44.78 -9.59 27.07
CA VAL A 429 44.02 -10.56 26.27
C VAL A 429 44.91 -11.11 25.18
N SER A 430 45.03 -12.45 25.07
CA SER A 430 45.88 -13.13 24.10
C SER A 430 45.11 -13.71 22.91
N ALA A 431 43.83 -14.05 23.11
CA ALA A 431 42.94 -14.58 22.08
C ALA A 431 41.46 -14.43 22.46
N VAL A 432 40.57 -14.64 21.49
CA VAL A 432 39.10 -14.63 21.66
C VAL A 432 38.55 -16.02 21.32
N LEU A 433 37.74 -16.59 22.21
CA LEU A 433 36.97 -17.81 21.94
C LEU A 433 35.57 -17.43 21.47
N GLY A 434 35.30 -17.62 20.17
CA GLY A 434 33.95 -17.50 19.60
C GLY A 434 33.18 -18.81 19.77
N VAL A 435 31.96 -18.74 20.29
CA VAL A 435 31.07 -19.90 20.47
C VAL A 435 29.77 -19.64 19.72
N ASP A 436 29.47 -20.48 18.72
CA ASP A 436 28.17 -20.53 18.04
C ASP A 436 27.33 -21.69 18.62
N PRO A 437 26.36 -21.39 19.51
CA PRO A 437 25.66 -22.42 20.27
C PRO A 437 24.66 -23.18 19.39
N ALA A 438 24.66 -24.51 19.51
CA ALA A 438 23.59 -25.34 18.95
C ALA A 438 23.41 -26.65 19.74
N PHE A 439 22.17 -27.14 19.78
CA PHE A 439 21.81 -28.39 20.46
C PHE A 439 22.22 -29.62 19.62
N ARG A 440 21.40 -29.98 18.62
CA ARG A 440 21.56 -31.19 17.80
C ARG A 440 22.90 -31.30 17.07
N THR A 441 23.44 -30.17 16.61
CA THR A 441 24.67 -30.14 15.80
C THR A 441 25.92 -29.80 16.62
N GLY A 442 25.80 -29.64 17.93
CA GLY A 442 26.88 -29.17 18.80
C GLY A 442 27.21 -27.68 18.64
N CYS A 443 27.81 -27.11 19.68
CA CYS A 443 28.34 -25.75 19.69
C CYS A 443 29.66 -25.71 18.92
N LYS A 444 29.79 -24.78 17.97
CA LYS A 444 31.02 -24.61 17.20
C LYS A 444 31.87 -23.58 17.90
N CYS A 445 33.08 -23.97 18.26
CA CYS A 445 34.04 -23.13 18.93
C CYS A 445 35.16 -22.78 17.96
N ALA A 446 35.55 -21.52 17.93
CA ALA A 446 36.69 -21.03 17.18
C ALA A 446 37.56 -20.17 18.10
N LEU A 447 38.84 -20.52 18.20
CA LEU A 447 39.83 -19.70 18.89
C LEU A 447 40.48 -18.77 17.88
N ILE A 448 40.48 -17.47 18.18
CA ILE A 448 40.85 -16.41 17.25
C ILE A 448 41.94 -15.55 17.90
N SER A 449 43.03 -15.30 17.17
CA SER A 449 44.10 -14.40 17.62
C SER A 449 43.63 -12.95 17.68
N LEU A 450 44.47 -12.06 18.23
CA LEU A 450 44.21 -10.61 18.23
C LEU A 450 44.14 -10.00 16.82
N THR A 451 44.76 -10.63 15.82
CA THR A 451 44.72 -10.20 14.42
C THR A 451 43.50 -10.72 13.65
N GLY A 452 42.65 -11.53 14.30
CA GLY A 452 41.49 -12.17 13.67
C GLY A 452 41.79 -13.49 12.98
N GLN A 453 43.02 -14.02 13.08
CA GLN A 453 43.37 -15.32 12.53
C GLN A 453 42.75 -16.44 13.35
N VAL A 454 42.14 -17.42 12.68
CA VAL A 454 41.64 -18.64 13.34
C VAL A 454 42.83 -19.51 13.72
N LEU A 455 43.03 -19.73 15.01
CA LEU A 455 44.10 -20.54 15.58
C LEU A 455 43.71 -22.01 15.61
N ALA A 456 42.49 -22.30 16.04
CA ALA A 456 41.94 -23.65 16.09
C ALA A 456 40.40 -23.60 16.08
N THR A 457 39.76 -24.69 15.65
CA THR A 457 38.30 -24.86 15.73
C THR A 457 37.94 -26.23 16.27
N LYS A 458 36.80 -26.33 16.96
CA LYS A 458 36.29 -27.62 17.43
C LYS A 458 34.79 -27.55 17.62
N THR A 459 34.11 -28.67 17.41
CA THR A 459 32.69 -28.81 17.76
C THR A 459 32.59 -29.53 19.11
N VAL A 460 31.87 -28.92 20.05
CA VAL A 460 31.63 -29.48 21.38
C VAL A 460 30.14 -29.70 21.59
N PHE A 461 29.78 -30.72 22.36
CA PHE A 461 28.38 -31.07 22.64
C PHE A 461 28.07 -30.87 24.12
N PRO A 462 28.00 -29.62 24.62
CA PRO A 462 27.79 -29.35 26.04
C PRO A 462 26.30 -29.44 26.44
N HIS A 463 25.39 -29.60 25.48
CA HIS A 463 23.95 -29.63 25.69
C HIS A 463 23.34 -30.93 25.16
N PRO A 464 22.16 -31.35 25.64
CA PRO A 464 21.45 -32.48 25.06
C PRO A 464 20.89 -32.13 23.68
N ASN A 465 20.45 -33.16 22.94
CA ASN A 465 19.94 -33.00 21.56
C ASN A 465 18.67 -32.12 21.46
N TYR A 466 17.97 -31.89 22.57
CA TYR A 466 16.77 -31.07 22.69
C TYR A 466 16.79 -30.26 24.00
N ALA A 467 16.10 -29.12 24.00
CA ALA A 467 16.03 -28.24 25.15
C ALA A 467 15.28 -28.88 26.33
N GLY A 468 15.80 -28.71 27.56
CA GLY A 468 15.16 -29.16 28.80
C GLY A 468 15.57 -30.55 29.33
N ALA A 469 16.41 -31.30 28.61
CA ALA A 469 17.01 -32.53 29.14
C ALA A 469 18.26 -32.23 29.99
N SER A 470 18.60 -33.15 30.90
CA SER A 470 19.87 -33.11 31.64
C SER A 470 21.04 -33.57 30.74
N VAL A 471 22.21 -33.00 30.96
CA VAL A 471 23.45 -33.41 30.27
C VAL A 471 24.05 -34.59 31.01
N PRO A 472 24.24 -35.77 30.37
CA PRO A 472 24.95 -36.89 30.99
C PRO A 472 26.39 -36.51 31.35
N LEU A 473 26.87 -36.93 32.53
CA LEU A 473 28.25 -36.67 32.98
C LEU A 473 29.32 -37.02 31.93
N PRO A 474 29.28 -38.19 31.24
CA PRO A 474 30.28 -38.51 30.22
C PRO A 474 30.29 -37.54 29.03
N GLN A 475 29.12 -36.97 28.70
CA GLN A 475 29.00 -35.98 27.64
C GLN A 475 29.62 -34.65 28.06
N ALA A 476 29.34 -34.20 29.29
CA ALA A 476 29.93 -32.99 29.85
C ALA A 476 31.47 -33.10 29.94
N GLU A 477 31.99 -34.23 30.42
CA GLU A 477 33.43 -34.51 30.49
C GLU A 477 34.09 -34.52 29.11
N THR A 478 33.42 -35.08 28.10
CA THR A 478 33.92 -35.11 26.72
C THR A 478 33.91 -33.71 26.09
N ALA A 479 32.88 -32.91 26.33
CA ALA A 479 32.83 -31.52 25.89
C ALA A 479 33.94 -30.68 26.54
N SER A 480 34.17 -30.85 27.84
CA SER A 480 35.22 -30.17 28.60
C SER A 480 36.62 -30.55 28.09
N ARG A 481 36.91 -31.84 27.92
CA ARG A 481 38.18 -32.32 27.32
C ARG A 481 38.38 -31.75 25.92
N ASN A 482 37.33 -31.74 25.11
CA ASN A 482 37.43 -31.20 23.77
C ASN A 482 37.76 -29.70 23.77
N LEU A 483 37.18 -28.94 24.68
CA LEU A 483 37.48 -27.51 24.83
C LEU A 483 38.91 -27.27 25.35
N LYS A 484 39.41 -28.13 26.26
CA LYS A 484 40.82 -28.16 26.70
C LYS A 484 41.77 -28.30 25.52
N ASP A 485 41.56 -29.31 24.69
CA ASP A 485 42.41 -29.56 23.53
C ASP A 485 42.40 -28.37 22.55
N LEU A 486 41.25 -27.72 22.36
CA LEU A 486 41.13 -26.55 21.49
C LEU A 486 42.04 -25.41 21.97
N LEU A 487 42.03 -25.14 23.29
CA LEU A 487 42.84 -24.09 23.90
C LEU A 487 44.33 -24.43 23.83
N GLN A 488 44.70 -25.69 24.09
CA GLN A 488 46.09 -26.14 23.99
C GLN A 488 46.63 -26.06 22.56
N GLN A 489 45.86 -26.53 21.57
CA GLN A 489 46.24 -26.47 20.16
C GLN A 489 46.41 -25.03 19.67
N GLY A 490 45.53 -24.12 20.07
CA GLY A 490 45.53 -22.76 19.56
C GLY A 490 46.51 -21.81 20.26
N LEU A 491 46.80 -22.01 21.55
CA LEU A 491 47.66 -21.10 22.33
C LEU A 491 49.06 -21.66 22.62
N GLY A 492 49.32 -22.93 22.30
CA GLY A 492 50.64 -23.55 22.45
C GLY A 492 51.12 -23.68 23.90
N PHE A 493 50.20 -23.66 24.88
CA PHE A 493 50.55 -23.82 26.29
C PHE A 493 51.01 -25.26 26.60
N SER A 494 52.12 -25.40 27.32
CA SER A 494 52.54 -26.67 27.93
C SER A 494 51.80 -27.00 29.23
N GLU A 495 51.13 -26.02 29.85
CA GLU A 495 50.31 -26.18 31.06
C GLU A 495 48.90 -25.62 30.83
N ALA A 496 47.87 -26.43 31.11
CA ALA A 496 46.49 -26.10 30.84
C ALA A 496 45.98 -24.96 31.76
N PRO A 497 45.18 -23.99 31.26
CA PRO A 497 44.46 -23.08 32.14
C PRO A 497 43.45 -23.86 33.00
N ASP A 498 43.16 -23.31 34.19
CA ASP A 498 42.15 -23.86 35.10
C ASP A 498 40.75 -23.59 34.53
N LEU A 499 40.00 -24.66 34.22
CA LEU A 499 38.81 -24.63 33.36
C LEU A 499 37.51 -24.91 34.10
N ASP A 500 37.56 -24.97 35.44
CA ASP A 500 36.38 -25.12 36.28
C ASP A 500 35.41 -23.93 36.17
N ALA A 501 35.85 -22.79 35.59
CA ALA A 501 35.01 -21.62 35.30
C ALA A 501 34.07 -21.79 34.08
N LEU A 502 34.23 -22.82 33.24
CA LEU A 502 33.42 -23.03 32.02
C LEU A 502 32.17 -23.87 32.24
N ALA A 503 32.01 -24.49 33.41
CA ALA A 503 30.82 -25.26 33.77
C ALA A 503 29.54 -24.41 33.86
N ASP A 504 29.69 -23.08 33.91
CA ASP A 504 28.64 -22.08 34.13
C ASP A 504 28.18 -21.37 32.84
N LEU A 505 28.46 -21.93 31.66
CA LEU A 505 27.94 -21.42 30.38
C LEU A 505 26.45 -21.73 30.25
N ASP A 506 25.61 -20.96 30.93
CA ASP A 506 24.16 -21.03 30.79
C ASP A 506 23.74 -20.68 29.35
N PRO A 507 22.76 -21.41 28.77
CA PRO A 507 22.15 -21.00 27.51
C PRO A 507 21.45 -19.64 27.68
N PRO A 508 21.36 -18.80 26.63
CA PRO A 508 20.74 -17.49 26.74
C PRO A 508 19.28 -17.63 27.19
N SER A 509 18.96 -17.12 28.38
CA SER A 509 17.59 -16.90 28.80
C SER A 509 16.98 -15.77 27.95
N SER A 510 15.66 -15.77 27.81
CA SER A 510 14.90 -14.74 27.06
C SER A 510 14.96 -13.33 27.68
N GLU A 511 15.79 -13.12 28.71
CA GLU A 511 16.00 -11.83 29.34
C GLU A 511 17.31 -11.20 28.87
N ARG A 512 17.28 -9.87 28.66
CA ARG A 512 18.47 -9.09 28.26
C ARG A 512 19.66 -9.47 29.14
N PRO A 513 20.86 -9.72 28.58
CA PRO A 513 22.02 -10.04 29.38
C PRO A 513 22.30 -8.85 30.31
N ARG A 514 22.06 -9.05 31.61
CA ARG A 514 22.65 -8.17 32.62
C ARG A 514 24.15 -8.36 32.47
N LYS A 515 24.88 -7.25 32.28
CA LYS A 515 26.35 -7.23 32.28
C LYS A 515 26.85 -7.93 33.54
N ARG A 516 27.18 -9.21 33.42
CA ARG A 516 28.03 -9.94 34.36
C ARG A 516 29.23 -10.36 33.54
N CYS A 517 30.28 -9.54 33.56
CA CYS A 517 31.61 -10.08 33.39
C CYS A 517 31.80 -11.10 34.53
N ARG A 518 31.85 -12.38 34.19
CA ARG A 518 32.41 -13.39 35.07
C ARG A 518 33.88 -13.54 34.69
N ARG A 519 34.71 -13.63 35.74
CA ARG A 519 36.17 -13.69 35.70
C ARG A 519 36.67 -14.89 34.93
#